data_AF-A0A534MER5-F1
#
_entry.id   AF-A0A534MER5-F1
#
_cell.length_a   1.000
_cell.length_b   1.000
_cell.length_c   1.000
_cell.angle_alpha   90.00
_cell.angle_beta   90.00
_cell.angle_gamma   90.00
#
_symmetry.space_group_name_H-M   'P 1'
#
loop_
_entity.id
_entity.type
_entity.pdbx_description
1 polymer ?
#
loop_
_entity_poly.entity_id
_entity_poly.type
_entity_poly.pdbx_seq_one_letter_code
_entity_poly.pdbx_strand_id
1 'polypeptide(L)'
;MVRLHQEGLSTASIGVRLRDAYGVPNVHLATGRSVTEILSSKGTKFTLPEDLASLIKRAASLQTHLKDHRKDLSNRRGLELIESRIRRLSRYYKSRGVLPADWDFSLKLAELQVK
;
A
#
# COMPACT_ATOMS: atom_id res chain seq x y z
N MET A 1 1.69 5.77 -18.14
CA MET A 1 2.03 5.04 -16.89
C MET A 1 3.01 5.82 -16.03
N VAL A 2 4.25 6.07 -16.48
CA VAL A 2 5.22 6.86 -15.69
C VAL A 2 4.71 8.26 -15.33
N ARG A 3 4.16 9.00 -16.31
CA ARG A 3 3.54 10.32 -16.05
C ARG A 3 2.42 10.25 -15.01
N LEU A 4 1.53 9.26 -15.12
CA LEU A 4 0.45 9.06 -14.16
C LEU A 4 0.97 8.72 -12.75
N HIS A 5 2.10 8.01 -12.66
CA HIS A 5 2.76 7.76 -11.38
C HIS A 5 3.44 9.01 -10.81
N GLN A 6 4.06 9.84 -11.66
CA GLN A 6 4.61 11.15 -11.29
C GLN A 6 3.53 12.13 -10.81
N GLU A 7 2.29 11.99 -11.31
CA GLU A 7 1.11 12.69 -10.79
C GLU A 7 0.68 12.18 -9.39
N GLY A 8 1.39 11.22 -8.80
CA GLY A 8 1.13 10.69 -7.47
C GLY A 8 0.06 9.60 -7.42
N LEU A 9 -0.36 9.07 -8.57
CA LEU A 9 -1.36 8.00 -8.61
C LEU A 9 -0.75 6.65 -8.20
N SER A 10 -1.56 5.90 -7.45
CA SER A 10 -1.29 4.52 -7.05
C SER A 10 -1.37 3.57 -8.25
N THR A 11 -0.73 2.40 -8.22
CA THR A 11 -0.73 1.49 -9.38
C THR A 11 -2.14 1.01 -9.73
N ALA A 12 -2.99 0.82 -8.72
CA ALA A 12 -4.39 0.49 -8.90
C ALA A 12 -5.14 1.64 -9.61
N SER A 13 -4.97 2.88 -9.17
CA SER A 13 -5.60 4.06 -9.79
C SER A 13 -5.09 4.30 -11.21
N ILE A 14 -3.82 4.02 -11.49
CA ILE A 14 -3.27 4.05 -12.85
C ILE A 14 -4.02 3.04 -13.73
N GLY A 15 -4.25 1.82 -13.25
CA GLY A 15 -5.01 0.80 -13.98
C GLY A 15 -6.44 1.24 -14.30
N VAL A 16 -7.14 1.83 -13.33
CA VAL A 16 -8.50 2.38 -13.52
C VAL A 16 -8.49 3.48 -14.58
N ARG A 17 -7.57 4.44 -14.48
CA ARG A 17 -7.49 5.55 -15.44
C ARG A 17 -7.13 5.08 -16.85
N LEU A 18 -6.29 4.05 -16.98
CA LEU A 18 -5.97 3.43 -18.26
C LEU A 18 -7.19 2.75 -18.90
N ARG A 19 -8.03 2.11 -18.10
CA ARG A 19 -9.28 1.52 -18.57
C ARG A 19 -10.27 2.59 -19.03
N ASP A 20 -10.52 3.59 -18.18
CA ASP A 20 -11.65 4.50 -18.37
C ASP A 20 -11.33 5.64 -19.34
N ALA A 21 -10.11 6.20 -19.28
CA ALA A 21 -9.73 7.35 -20.11
C ALA A 21 -9.00 6.95 -21.40
N TYR A 22 -8.31 5.82 -21.40
CA TYR A 22 -7.47 5.38 -22.53
C TYR A 22 -7.96 4.10 -23.20
N GLY A 23 -9.05 3.48 -22.71
CA GLY A 23 -9.64 2.29 -23.32
C GLY A 23 -8.78 1.02 -23.22
N VAL A 24 -7.83 0.96 -22.27
CA VAL A 24 -6.95 -0.21 -22.07
C VAL A 24 -7.45 -1.05 -20.90
N PRO A 25 -8.22 -2.14 -21.15
CA PRO A 25 -8.86 -2.91 -20.07
C PRO A 25 -7.87 -3.74 -19.24
N ASN A 26 -6.79 -4.24 -19.87
CA ASN A 26 -5.77 -5.06 -19.22
C ASN A 26 -4.38 -4.71 -19.74
N VAL A 27 -3.55 -4.14 -18.87
CA VAL A 27 -2.18 -3.73 -19.18
C VAL A 27 -1.26 -4.92 -19.46
N HIS A 28 -1.46 -6.03 -18.74
CA HIS A 28 -0.63 -7.21 -18.92
C HIS A 28 -0.83 -7.84 -20.29
N LEU A 29 -2.08 -7.92 -20.77
CA LEU A 29 -2.37 -8.40 -22.13
C LEU A 29 -1.82 -7.47 -23.20
N ALA A 30 -1.88 -6.16 -22.99
CA ALA A 30 -1.44 -5.18 -23.98
C ALA A 30 0.10 -5.06 -24.10
N THR A 31 0.83 -5.27 -23.00
CA THR A 31 2.27 -4.98 -22.93
C THR A 31 3.14 -6.16 -22.52
N GLY A 32 2.53 -7.29 -22.14
CA GLY A 32 3.22 -8.48 -21.63
C GLY A 32 3.80 -8.33 -20.21
N ARG A 33 3.62 -7.18 -19.56
CA ARG A 33 4.17 -6.88 -18.23
C ARG A 33 3.14 -6.23 -17.31
N SER A 34 3.29 -6.41 -16.01
CA SER A 34 2.43 -5.75 -15.03
C SER A 34 2.79 -4.26 -14.87
N VAL A 35 1.85 -3.45 -14.37
CA VAL A 35 2.09 -2.01 -14.13
C VAL A 35 3.26 -1.80 -13.17
N THR A 36 3.37 -2.64 -12.14
CA THR A 36 4.47 -2.62 -11.16
C THR A 36 5.81 -2.94 -11.80
N GLU A 37 5.89 -3.97 -12.65
CA GLU A 37 7.11 -4.30 -13.41
C GLU A 37 7.55 -3.16 -14.33
N ILE A 38 6.61 -2.51 -15.02
CA ILE A 38 6.89 -1.39 -15.93
C ILE A 38 7.45 -0.20 -15.15
N LEU A 39 6.90 0.10 -13.97
CA LEU A 39 7.39 1.18 -13.12
C LEU A 39 8.78 0.87 -12.53
N SER A 40 8.98 -0.37 -12.04
CA SER A 40 10.28 -0.84 -11.55
C SER A 40 11.36 -0.80 -12.64
N SER A 41 11.04 -1.24 -13.86
CA SER A 41 11.96 -1.22 -15.01
C SER A 41 12.40 0.20 -15.40
N LYS A 42 11.57 1.20 -15.09
CA LYS A 42 11.85 2.61 -15.36
C LYS A 42 12.46 3.36 -14.18
N GLY A 43 12.93 2.65 -13.16
CA GLY A 43 13.68 3.21 -12.03
C GLY A 43 12.82 3.67 -10.85
N THR A 44 11.51 3.39 -10.84
CA THR A 44 10.68 3.66 -9.67
C THR A 44 10.94 2.56 -8.63
N LYS A 45 11.67 2.87 -7.56
CA LYS A 45 11.89 1.94 -6.45
C LYS A 45 10.81 2.14 -5.39
N PHE A 46 9.97 1.13 -5.21
CA PHE A 46 9.06 1.06 -4.07
C PHE A 46 9.83 0.51 -2.87
N THR A 47 10.04 1.33 -1.83
CA THR A 47 10.66 0.88 -0.57
C THR A 47 9.79 -0.10 0.18
N LEU A 48 8.47 0.02 0.00
CA LEU A 48 7.47 -0.87 0.58
C LEU A 48 6.43 -1.24 -0.50
N PRO A 49 5.92 -2.48 -0.50
CA PRO A 49 4.76 -2.85 -1.29
C PRO A 49 3.57 -1.89 -1.05
N GLU A 50 2.87 -1.51 -2.13
CA GLU A 50 1.80 -0.51 -2.11
C GLU A 50 0.61 -0.92 -1.23
N ASP A 51 0.29 -2.20 -1.22
CA ASP A 51 -0.74 -2.81 -0.37
C ASP A 51 -0.43 -2.64 1.12
N LEU A 52 0.82 -2.93 1.51
CA LEU A 52 1.30 -2.79 2.88
C LEU A 52 1.33 -1.32 3.29
N ALA A 53 1.83 -0.43 2.43
CA ALA A 53 1.84 1.02 2.67
C ALA A 53 0.42 1.57 2.88
N SER A 54 -0.54 1.13 2.08
CA SER A 54 -1.95 1.55 2.18
C SER A 54 -2.60 1.13 3.49
N LEU A 55 -2.31 -0.10 3.96
CA LEU A 55 -2.79 -0.57 5.26
C LEU A 55 -2.18 0.18 6.43
N ILE A 56 -0.88 0.48 6.37
CA ILE A 56 -0.17 1.28 7.39
C ILE A 56 -0.76 2.68 7.48
N LYS A 57 -0.97 3.35 6.34
CA LYS A 57 -1.60 4.68 6.29
C LYS A 57 -3.00 4.67 6.92
N ARG A 58 -3.81 3.64 6.62
CA ARG A 58 -5.14 3.49 7.20
C ARG A 58 -5.09 3.23 8.72
N ALA A 59 -4.15 2.42 9.18
CA ALA A 59 -3.94 2.14 10.60
C ALA A 59 -3.58 3.42 11.37
N ALA A 60 -2.63 4.21 10.85
CA ALA A 60 -2.20 5.47 11.46
C ALA A 60 -3.33 6.52 11.54
N SER A 61 -4.15 6.60 10.49
CA SER A 61 -5.34 7.48 10.50
C SER A 61 -6.36 7.04 11.56
N LEU A 62 -6.67 5.74 11.65
CA LEU A 62 -7.58 5.22 12.68
C LEU A 62 -7.03 5.39 14.09
N GLN A 63 -5.71 5.23 14.27
CA GLN A 63 -5.06 5.46 15.55
C GLN A 63 -5.21 6.91 16.00
N THR A 64 -5.04 7.87 15.08
CA THR A 64 -5.25 9.29 15.35
C THR A 64 -6.69 9.56 15.77
N HIS A 65 -7.68 9.02 15.03
CA HIS A 65 -9.09 9.11 15.39
C HIS A 65 -9.40 8.54 16.79
N LEU A 66 -8.82 7.38 17.13
CA LEU A 66 -9.03 6.73 18.43
C LEU A 66 -8.34 7.44 19.60
N LYS A 67 -7.32 8.28 19.36
CA LYS A 67 -6.73 9.13 20.41
C LYS A 67 -7.76 10.13 20.92
N ASP A 68 -8.51 10.75 20.02
CA ASP A 68 -9.56 11.72 20.36
C ASP A 68 -10.84 11.00 20.81
N HIS A 69 -11.20 9.89 20.17
CA HIS A 69 -12.43 9.15 20.40
C HIS A 69 -12.19 7.78 21.04
N ARG A 70 -11.65 7.78 22.27
CA ARG A 70 -11.25 6.55 22.98
C ARG A 70 -12.39 5.53 23.21
N LYS A 71 -13.65 5.95 23.22
CA LYS A 71 -14.81 5.08 23.48
C LYS A 71 -15.35 4.37 22.23
N ASP A 72 -14.79 4.61 21.05
CA ASP A 72 -15.20 3.97 19.81
C ASP A 72 -14.69 2.52 19.73
N LEU A 73 -15.50 1.58 20.23
CA LEU A 73 -15.19 0.15 20.28
C LEU A 73 -15.15 -0.50 18.89
N SER A 74 -15.96 0.00 17.95
CA SER A 74 -16.04 -0.54 16.59
C SER A 74 -14.74 -0.29 15.84
N ASN A 75 -14.26 0.96 15.87
CA ASN A 75 -13.00 1.31 15.21
C ASN A 75 -11.78 0.74 15.93
N ARG A 76 -11.83 0.53 17.24
CA ARG A 76 -10.77 -0.19 17.97
C ARG A 76 -10.61 -1.63 17.45
N ARG A 77 -11.71 -2.37 17.35
CA ARG A 77 -11.71 -3.70 16.73
C ARG A 77 -11.24 -3.65 15.27
N GLY A 78 -11.64 -2.61 14.54
CA GLY A 78 -11.18 -2.37 13.17
C GLY A 78 -9.66 -2.21 13.07
N LEU A 79 -9.05 -1.46 14.00
CA LEU A 79 -7.60 -1.28 14.08
C LEU A 79 -6.88 -2.62 14.31
N GLU A 80 -7.33 -3.42 15.29
CA GLU A 80 -6.77 -4.74 15.59
C GLU A 80 -6.80 -5.69 14.37
N LEU A 81 -7.89 -5.65 13.60
CA LEU A 81 -8.02 -6.43 12.37
C LEU A 81 -7.05 -5.96 11.28
N ILE A 82 -6.84 -4.65 11.15
CA ILE A 82 -5.88 -4.09 10.19
C ILE A 82 -4.45 -4.47 10.58
N GLU A 83 -4.09 -4.36 11.86
CA GLU A 83 -2.78 -4.81 12.36
C GLU A 83 -2.54 -6.28 12.06
N SER A 84 -3.54 -7.13 12.30
CA SER A 84 -3.46 -8.56 12.02
C SER A 84 -3.23 -8.84 10.54
N ARG A 85 -3.83 -8.05 9.63
CA ARG A 85 -3.57 -8.13 8.19
C ARG A 85 -2.16 -7.69 7.83
N ILE A 86 -1.68 -6.58 8.41
CA ILE A 86 -0.31 -6.08 8.22
C ILE A 86 0.71 -7.14 8.63
N ARG A 87 0.54 -7.77 9.81
CA ARG A 87 1.43 -8.85 10.28
C ARG A 87 1.43 -10.06 9.35
N ARG A 88 0.28 -10.42 8.76
CA ARG A 88 0.20 -11.51 7.78
C ARG A 88 0.93 -11.16 6.48
N LEU A 89 0.73 -9.97 5.94
CA LEU A 89 1.40 -9.52 4.71
C LEU A 89 2.91 -9.35 4.90
N SER A 90 3.32 -8.81 6.05
CA SER A 90 4.74 -8.74 6.45
C SER A 90 5.40 -10.11 6.39
N ARG A 91 4.81 -11.14 7.02
CA ARG A 91 5.33 -12.52 6.95
C ARG A 91 5.43 -13.06 5.52
N TYR A 92 4.43 -12.79 4.69
CA TYR A 92 4.44 -13.19 3.27
C TYR A 92 5.57 -12.51 2.48
N TYR A 93 5.77 -11.20 2.66
CA TYR A 93 6.83 -10.50 1.94
C TYR A 93 8.23 -10.80 2.46
N LYS A 94 8.38 -11.11 3.75
CA LYS A 94 9.63 -11.62 4.32
C LYS A 94 10.02 -12.96 3.71
N SER A 95 9.07 -13.92 3.60
CA SER A 95 9.37 -15.23 3.00
C SER A 95 9.70 -15.16 1.51
N ARG A 96 9.22 -14.13 0.82
CA ARG A 96 9.54 -13.84 -0.59
C ARG A 96 10.83 -13.02 -0.79
N GLY A 97 11.48 -12.57 0.29
CA GLY A 97 12.67 -11.72 0.22
C GLY A 97 12.41 -10.30 -0.28
N VAL A 98 11.16 -9.85 -0.32
CA VAL A 98 10.79 -8.49 -0.71
C VAL A 98 11.01 -7.52 0.46
N LEU A 99 10.77 -7.99 1.69
CA LEU A 99 11.03 -7.24 2.91
C LEU A 99 12.23 -7.83 3.66
N PRO A 100 13.04 -6.99 4.35
CA PRO A 100 14.07 -7.46 5.26
C PRO A 100 13.49 -8.36 6.36
N ALA A 101 14.25 -9.39 6.77
CA ALA A 101 13.83 -10.30 7.84
C ALA A 101 13.56 -9.57 9.16
N ASP A 102 14.32 -8.52 9.44
CA ASP A 102 14.25 -7.69 10.64
C ASP A 102 13.16 -6.61 10.60
N TRP A 103 12.40 -6.52 9.48
CA TRP A 103 11.34 -5.52 9.37
C TRP A 103 10.23 -5.81 10.37
N ASP A 104 9.91 -4.89 11.27
CA ASP A 104 8.80 -5.04 12.20
C ASP A 104 7.84 -3.87 12.14
N PHE A 105 6.55 -4.17 12.34
CA PHE A 105 5.50 -3.17 12.34
C PHE A 105 5.23 -2.70 13.76
N SER A 106 5.67 -1.47 14.06
CA SER A 106 5.25 -0.74 15.26
C SER A 106 4.34 0.42 14.89
N LEU A 107 3.19 0.54 15.57
CA LEU A 107 2.25 1.65 15.40
C LEU A 107 2.92 3.02 15.61
N LYS A 108 3.90 3.08 16.52
CA LYS A 108 4.66 4.32 16.78
C LYS A 108 5.52 4.75 15.59
N LEU A 109 6.00 3.78 14.79
CA LEU A 109 6.71 4.03 13.54
C LEU A 109 5.72 4.42 12.42
N ALA A 110 4.51 3.85 12.41
CA ALA A 110 3.48 4.19 11.45
C ALA A 110 3.03 5.65 11.53
N GLU A 111 2.93 6.22 12.74
CA GLU A 111 2.63 7.64 12.95
C GLU A 111 3.68 8.57 12.32
N LEU A 112 4.95 8.14 12.29
CA LEU A 112 6.05 8.93 11.72
C LEU A 112 6.02 8.94 10.18
N GLN A 113 5.47 7.91 9.55
CA GLN A 113 5.44 7.76 8.09
C GLN A 113 4.28 8.51 7.41
N VAL A 114 3.33 9.04 8.18
CA VAL A 114 2.16 9.77 7.64
C VAL A 114 2.35 11.29 7.64
N LYS A 115 3.44 11.79 8.23
CA LYS A 115 3.82 13.20 8.19
C LYS A 115 4.62 13.56 6.94
#